data_AF-A0A537XLT7-F1
#
_entry.id   AF-A0A537XLT7-F1
#
_cell.length_a   1.000
_cell.length_b   1.000
_cell.length_c   1.000
_cell.angle_alpha   90.00
_cell.angle_beta   90.00
_cell.angle_gamma   90.00
#
_symmetry.space_group_name_H-M   'P 1'
#
loop_
_entity.id
_entity.type
_entity.pdbx_description
1 polymer ?
#
loop_
_entity_poly.entity_id
_entity_poly.type
_entity_poly.pdbx_seq_one_letter_code
_entity_poly.pdbx_strand_id
1 'polypeptide(L)'
;MKARAHALLGAIALSAASVGGAAPALAARCGGDFGSFVSSMSAEAQAAGISANVVSAALGGVQQDPAVLSFDRRQHGTFRKTFEQYVSTRVGPGRINGGRAMLQRHAALLSSIEQRFGVPRQILVAIWGLETDFGKGD
;
A
#
# COMPACT_ATOMS: atom_id res chain seq x y z
N MET A 1 27.82 -69.03 -10.99
CA MET A 1 27.07 -68.76 -12.23
C MET A 1 25.70 -69.43 -12.13
N LYS A 2 24.61 -68.65 -12.01
CA LYS A 2 23.24 -68.94 -12.49
C LYS A 2 22.34 -67.77 -12.08
N ALA A 3 21.64 -67.25 -13.09
CA ALA A 3 20.93 -65.99 -13.11
C ALA A 3 19.75 -65.93 -12.12
N ARG A 4 19.47 -64.73 -11.59
CA ARG A 4 18.15 -64.40 -11.05
C ARG A 4 17.39 -63.63 -12.12
N ALA A 5 16.31 -64.26 -12.57
CA ALA A 5 15.41 -63.79 -13.61
C ALA A 5 14.65 -62.54 -13.15
N HIS A 6 14.52 -61.59 -14.08
CA HIS A 6 13.60 -60.48 -13.99
C HIS A 6 12.17 -60.99 -14.05
N ALA A 7 11.37 -60.67 -13.03
CA ALA A 7 9.92 -60.64 -13.14
C ALA A 7 9.48 -59.18 -12.93
N LEU A 8 9.49 -58.40 -14.02
CA LEU A 8 8.72 -57.16 -14.08
C LEU A 8 7.27 -57.56 -14.36
N LEU A 9 6.42 -57.55 -13.33
CA LEU A 9 4.98 -57.63 -13.51
C LEU A 9 4.30 -56.78 -12.44
N GLY A 10 3.56 -55.78 -12.92
CA GLY A 10 2.37 -55.28 -12.26
C GLY A 10 2.56 -54.14 -11.28
N ALA A 11 2.35 -52.91 -11.76
CA ALA A 11 1.43 -51.97 -11.11
C ALA A 11 1.29 -50.70 -11.98
N ILE A 12 0.48 -50.75 -13.04
CA ILE A 12 -0.15 -49.53 -13.56
C ILE A 12 -1.28 -49.23 -12.57
N ALA A 13 -0.95 -48.56 -11.48
CA ALA A 13 -1.93 -48.04 -10.53
C ALA A 13 -2.50 -46.74 -11.09
N LEU A 14 -3.68 -46.90 -11.68
CA LEU A 14 -4.73 -45.92 -11.93
C LEU A 14 -4.59 -44.61 -11.12
N SER A 15 -3.94 -43.60 -11.70
CA SER A 15 -3.99 -42.23 -11.20
C SER A 15 -5.25 -41.54 -11.71
N ALA A 16 -6.40 -41.94 -11.17
CA ALA A 16 -7.69 -41.32 -11.44
C ALA A 16 -8.35 -40.94 -10.11
N ALA A 17 -8.07 -39.72 -9.63
CA ALA A 17 -8.99 -38.88 -8.85
C ALA A 17 -8.24 -37.72 -8.17
N SER A 18 -8.10 -36.61 -8.88
CA SER A 18 -8.00 -35.30 -8.23
C SER A 18 -8.38 -34.19 -9.21
N VAL A 19 -9.53 -34.31 -9.87
CA VAL A 19 -10.25 -33.13 -10.33
C VAL A 19 -11.01 -32.60 -9.12
N GLY A 20 -10.29 -31.97 -8.20
CA GLY A 20 -10.90 -31.20 -7.13
C GLY A 20 -11.72 -30.08 -7.79
N GLY A 21 -13.05 -30.14 -7.63
CA GLY A 21 -13.93 -29.12 -8.15
C GLY A 21 -13.49 -27.75 -7.64
N ALA A 22 -13.17 -26.84 -8.57
CA ALA A 22 -12.97 -25.45 -8.23
C ALA A 22 -14.28 -24.93 -7.65
N ALA A 23 -14.33 -24.76 -6.33
CA ALA A 23 -15.44 -24.05 -5.70
C ALA A 23 -15.53 -22.66 -6.33
N PRO A 24 -16.73 -22.17 -6.68
CA PRO A 24 -16.87 -20.84 -7.24
C PRO A 24 -16.28 -19.83 -6.26
N ALA A 25 -15.33 -19.03 -6.73
CA ALA A 25 -14.79 -17.92 -5.97
C ALA A 25 -15.90 -16.87 -5.83
N LEU A 26 -16.57 -16.86 -4.67
CA LEU A 26 -17.47 -15.79 -4.32
C LEU A 26 -16.64 -14.54 -4.03
N ALA A 27 -16.93 -13.44 -4.72
CA ALA A 27 -16.34 -12.16 -4.40
C ALA A 27 -16.64 -11.80 -2.94
N ALA A 28 -15.66 -11.24 -2.23
CA ALA A 28 -15.88 -10.67 -0.92
C ALA A 28 -17.00 -9.63 -1.02
N ARG A 29 -17.99 -9.72 -0.14
CA ARG A 29 -19.04 -8.70 -0.07
C ARG A 29 -18.40 -7.44 0.50
N CYS A 30 -18.39 -6.37 -0.28
CA CYS A 30 -17.98 -5.06 0.19
C CYS A 30 -19.10 -4.42 1.00
N GLY A 31 -18.75 -3.76 2.10
CA GLY A 31 -19.69 -3.09 3.02
C GLY A 31 -19.90 -3.87 4.32
N GLY A 32 -20.72 -3.32 5.20
CA GLY A 32 -20.95 -3.82 6.56
C GLY A 32 -21.27 -2.68 7.52
N ASP A 33 -21.55 -3.03 8.78
CA ASP A 33 -21.73 -2.06 9.84
C ASP A 33 -20.37 -1.50 10.30
N PHE A 34 -20.23 -0.17 10.31
CA PHE A 34 -18.99 0.49 10.68
C PHE A 34 -18.63 0.26 12.15
N GLY A 35 -19.63 0.18 13.05
CA GLY A 35 -19.39 -0.13 14.46
C GLY A 35 -18.76 -1.52 14.66
N SER A 36 -19.22 -2.50 13.90
CA SER A 36 -18.67 -3.86 13.88
C SER A 36 -17.23 -3.87 13.39
N PHE A 37 -16.90 -3.08 12.36
CA PHE A 37 -15.52 -2.88 11.90
C PHE A 37 -14.63 -2.24 12.98
N VAL A 38 -15.10 -1.19 13.66
CA VAL A 38 -14.34 -0.55 14.75
C VAL A 38 -14.11 -1.53 15.90
N SER A 39 -15.11 -2.34 16.24
CA SER A 39 -14.99 -3.39 17.26
C SER A 39 -13.96 -4.46 16.89
N SER A 40 -14.00 -4.97 15.66
CA SER A 40 -13.02 -5.97 15.19
C SER A 40 -11.60 -5.40 15.14
N MET A 41 -11.43 -4.17 14.65
CA MET A 41 -10.14 -3.48 14.65
C MET A 41 -9.61 -3.23 16.07
N SER A 42 -10.50 -2.91 17.01
CA SER A 42 -10.14 -2.73 18.42
C SER A 42 -9.62 -4.03 19.03
N ALA A 43 -10.30 -5.16 18.77
CA ALA A 43 -9.87 -6.47 19.22
C ALA A 43 -8.53 -6.89 18.60
N GLU A 44 -8.35 -6.66 17.30
CA GLU A 44 -7.09 -6.93 16.59
C GLU A 44 -5.93 -6.10 17.16
N ALA A 45 -6.14 -4.80 17.39
CA ALA A 45 -5.14 -3.91 17.99
C ALA A 45 -4.72 -4.38 19.40
N GLN A 46 -5.68 -4.80 20.22
CA GLN A 46 -5.39 -5.34 21.56
C GLN A 46 -4.65 -6.68 21.50
N ALA A 47 -5.02 -7.57 20.58
CA ALA A 47 -4.31 -8.82 20.34
C ALA A 47 -2.87 -8.59 19.86
N ALA A 48 -2.61 -7.48 19.16
CA ALA A 48 -1.27 -7.02 18.79
C ALA A 48 -0.50 -6.32 19.93
N GLY A 49 -1.07 -6.26 21.14
CA GLY A 49 -0.43 -5.71 22.34
C GLY A 49 -0.64 -4.21 22.57
N ILE A 50 -1.51 -3.54 21.80
CA ILE A 50 -1.85 -2.14 22.03
C ILE A 50 -2.76 -2.05 23.25
N SER A 51 -2.41 -1.19 24.22
CA SER A 51 -3.20 -1.03 25.45
C SER A 51 -4.64 -0.59 25.16
N ALA A 52 -5.59 -1.08 25.97
CA ALA A 52 -7.00 -0.71 25.84
C ALA A 52 -7.23 0.81 25.91
N ASN A 53 -6.43 1.53 26.70
CA ASN A 53 -6.50 2.99 26.79
C ASN A 53 -6.15 3.68 25.46
N VAL A 54 -5.10 3.21 24.79
CA VAL A 54 -4.70 3.74 23.47
C VAL A 54 -5.77 3.43 22.42
N VAL A 55 -6.29 2.19 22.41
CA VAL A 55 -7.36 1.79 21.49
C VAL A 55 -8.61 2.64 21.72
N SER A 56 -9.05 2.79 22.97
CA SER A 56 -10.21 3.62 23.30
C SER A 56 -10.00 5.09 22.98
N ALA A 57 -8.80 5.63 23.13
CA ALA A 57 -8.51 7.03 22.81
C ALA A 57 -8.48 7.27 21.29
N ALA A 58 -7.93 6.32 20.52
CA ALA A 58 -7.81 6.44 19.06
C ALA A 58 -9.12 6.11 18.32
N LEU A 59 -9.86 5.10 18.80
CA LEU A 59 -11.06 4.58 18.15
C LEU A 59 -12.37 4.96 18.85
N GLY A 60 -12.30 5.61 20.00
CA GLY A 60 -13.48 6.09 20.72
C GLY A 60 -14.17 7.21 19.95
N GLY A 61 -15.39 6.95 19.47
CA GLY A 61 -16.23 7.96 18.83
C GLY A 61 -15.89 8.27 17.37
N VAL A 62 -15.01 7.49 16.72
CA VAL A 62 -14.79 7.64 15.28
C VAL A 62 -16.08 7.34 14.52
N GLN A 63 -16.33 8.11 13.47
CA GLN A 63 -17.46 7.93 12.59
C GLN A 63 -16.99 7.70 11.18
N GLN A 64 -17.81 7.00 10.40
CA GLN A 64 -17.55 6.85 8.97
C GLN A 64 -17.73 8.20 8.28
N ASP A 65 -16.66 8.68 7.64
CA ASP A 65 -16.71 9.92 6.86
C ASP A 65 -17.14 9.64 5.41
N PRO A 66 -18.35 10.08 4.99
CA PRO A 66 -18.81 9.89 3.61
C PRO A 66 -17.97 10.66 2.59
N ALA A 67 -17.27 11.73 2.99
CA ALA A 67 -16.36 12.46 2.10
C ALA A 67 -15.17 11.58 1.70
N VAL A 68 -14.55 10.87 2.65
CA VAL A 68 -13.44 9.93 2.40
C VAL A 68 -13.89 8.84 1.41
N LEU A 69 -15.06 8.23 1.63
CA LEU A 69 -15.62 7.24 0.71
C LEU A 69 -15.88 7.82 -0.68
N SER A 70 -16.34 9.07 -0.74
CA SER A 70 -16.55 9.74 -2.01
C SER A 70 -15.23 9.99 -2.74
N PHE A 71 -14.16 10.35 -2.03
CA PHE A 71 -12.83 10.56 -2.61
C PHE A 71 -12.21 9.25 -3.10
N ASP A 72 -12.32 8.17 -2.33
CA ASP A 72 -11.87 6.83 -2.74
C ASP A 72 -12.51 6.40 -4.07
N ARG A 73 -13.83 6.61 -4.20
CA ARG A 73 -14.58 6.29 -5.44
C ARG A 73 -14.31 7.25 -6.61
N ARG A 74 -13.71 8.43 -6.37
CA ARG A 74 -13.49 9.47 -7.40
C ARG A 74 -12.28 9.23 -8.29
N GLN A 75 -11.60 8.09 -8.18
CA GLN A 75 -10.42 7.72 -9.00
C GLN A 75 -10.65 7.81 -10.54
N HIS A 76 -11.90 7.88 -11.01
CA HIS A 76 -12.26 7.99 -12.43
C HIS A 76 -11.88 9.31 -13.13
N GLY A 77 -11.45 10.36 -12.42
CA GLY A 77 -11.18 11.69 -13.00
C GLY A 77 -9.71 12.00 -13.38
N THR A 78 -8.74 11.39 -12.68
CA THR A 78 -7.31 11.77 -12.81
C THR A 78 -6.69 11.28 -14.13
N PHE A 79 -7.21 10.20 -14.70
CA PHE A 79 -6.65 9.55 -15.90
C PHE A 79 -7.08 10.19 -17.23
N ARG A 80 -7.66 11.40 -17.21
CA ARG A 80 -8.13 12.10 -18.42
C ARG A 80 -7.19 13.22 -18.90
N LYS A 81 -6.01 13.36 -18.30
CA LYS A 81 -5.02 14.38 -18.66
C LYS A 81 -3.90 13.77 -19.52
N THR A 82 -3.38 14.55 -20.47
CA THR A 82 -2.08 14.22 -21.07
C THR A 82 -0.96 14.34 -20.05
N PHE A 83 0.22 13.81 -20.36
CA PHE A 83 1.39 13.96 -19.50
C PHE A 83 1.72 15.43 -19.24
N GLU A 84 1.71 16.28 -20.26
CA GLU A 84 2.02 17.72 -20.18
C GLU A 84 1.00 18.45 -19.30
N GLN A 85 -0.29 18.11 -19.46
CA GLN A 85 -1.36 18.65 -18.63
C GLN A 85 -1.21 18.22 -17.17
N TYR A 86 -0.79 16.99 -16.91
CA TYR A 86 -0.56 16.52 -15.55
C TYR A 86 0.66 17.21 -14.92
N VAL A 87 1.80 17.22 -15.62
CA VAL A 87 3.04 17.85 -15.15
C VAL A 87 2.85 19.34 -14.88
N SER A 88 2.13 20.07 -15.73
CA SER A 88 1.89 21.51 -15.50
C SER A 88 1.12 21.79 -14.20
N THR A 89 0.27 20.87 -13.74
CA THR A 89 -0.40 20.98 -12.42
C THR A 89 0.48 20.61 -11.24
N ARG A 90 1.54 19.82 -11.46
CA ARG A 90 2.39 19.26 -10.39
C ARG A 90 3.77 19.90 -10.31
N VAL A 91 4.29 20.52 -11.37
CA VAL A 91 5.66 21.05 -11.44
C VAL A 91 5.66 22.49 -11.95
N GLY A 92 5.09 23.40 -11.15
CA GLY A 92 5.05 24.83 -11.46
C GLY A 92 6.29 25.60 -10.96
N PRO A 93 6.49 26.86 -11.40
CA PRO A 93 7.62 27.69 -10.98
C PRO A 93 7.73 27.86 -9.47
N GLY A 94 6.60 27.97 -8.77
CA GLY A 94 6.56 28.08 -7.31
C GLY A 94 7.19 26.87 -6.61
N ARG A 95 6.84 25.65 -7.06
CA ARG A 95 7.40 24.40 -6.51
C ARG A 95 8.88 24.24 -6.85
N ILE A 96 9.30 24.63 -8.04
CA ILE A 96 10.72 24.61 -8.44
C ILE A 96 11.53 25.55 -7.53
N ASN A 97 11.05 26.78 -7.33
CA ASN A 97 11.73 27.76 -6.47
C ASN A 97 11.73 27.31 -5.00
N GLY A 98 10.62 26.75 -4.51
CA GLY A 98 10.53 26.13 -3.19
C GLY A 98 11.54 24.99 -3.02
N GLY A 99 11.66 24.11 -4.02
CA GLY A 99 12.62 23.01 -4.01
C GLY A 99 14.06 23.49 -3.95
N ARG A 100 14.42 24.51 -4.73
CA ARG A 100 15.76 25.15 -4.65
C ARG A 100 16.03 25.72 -3.27
N ALA A 101 15.06 26.40 -2.68
CA ALA A 101 15.19 26.94 -1.33
C ALA A 101 15.35 25.83 -0.28
N MET A 102 14.61 24.71 -0.40
CA MET A 102 14.73 23.58 0.53
C MET A 102 16.08 22.86 0.40
N LEU A 103 16.59 22.71 -0.82
CA LEU A 103 17.94 22.17 -1.07
C LEU A 103 19.02 22.98 -0.37
N GLN A 104 18.91 24.32 -0.38
CA GLN A 104 19.84 25.22 0.29
C GLN A 104 19.65 25.17 1.81
N ARG A 105 18.41 25.33 2.29
CA ARG A 105 18.07 25.38 3.71
C ARG A 105 18.48 24.11 4.45
N HIS A 106 18.30 22.94 3.83
CA HIS A 106 18.56 21.64 4.44
C HIS A 106 19.83 20.96 3.89
N ALA A 107 20.76 21.71 3.29
CA ALA A 107 21.91 21.16 2.57
C ALA A 107 22.73 20.15 3.38
N ALA A 108 23.02 20.45 4.65
CA ALA A 108 23.81 19.57 5.52
C ALA A 108 23.08 18.25 5.81
N LEU A 109 21.80 18.33 6.21
CA LEU A 109 20.96 17.18 6.46
C LEU A 109 20.82 16.31 5.21
N LEU A 110 20.46 16.91 4.08
CA LEU A 110 20.30 16.21 2.82
C LEU A 110 21.60 15.56 2.35
N SER A 111 22.75 16.20 2.56
CA SER A 111 24.06 15.58 2.28
C SER A 111 24.31 14.35 3.14
N SER A 112 23.97 14.40 4.43
CA SER A 112 24.13 13.25 5.33
C SER A 112 23.22 12.07 4.95
N ILE A 113 21.98 12.37 4.50
CA ILE A 113 21.03 11.36 4.03
C ILE A 113 21.54 10.75 2.71
N GLU A 114 21.99 11.57 1.77
CA GLU A 114 22.56 11.12 0.51
C GLU A 114 23.79 10.22 0.72
N GLN A 115 24.70 10.60 1.64
CA GLN A 115 25.86 9.77 1.98
C GLN A 115 25.47 8.43 2.61
N ARG A 116 24.45 8.44 3.47
CA ARG A 116 24.02 7.22 4.20
C ARG A 116 23.23 6.25 3.32
N PHE A 117 22.38 6.77 2.45
CA PHE A 117 21.39 5.96 1.71
C PHE A 117 21.61 5.93 0.20
N GLY A 118 22.53 6.74 -0.34
CA GLY A 118 22.84 6.79 -1.78
C GLY A 118 21.76 7.45 -2.65
N VAL A 119 20.74 8.07 -2.05
CA VAL A 119 19.66 8.74 -2.78
C VAL A 119 20.03 10.22 -2.99
N PRO A 120 20.08 10.72 -4.24
CA PRO A 120 20.38 12.11 -4.51
C PRO A 120 19.42 13.05 -3.81
N ARG A 121 19.95 14.10 -3.16
CA ARG A 121 19.16 15.07 -2.40
C ARG A 121 18.01 15.70 -3.18
N GLN A 122 18.17 15.88 -4.50
CA GLN A 122 17.17 16.47 -5.38
C GLN A 122 15.94 15.57 -5.50
N ILE A 123 16.11 14.25 -5.46
CA ILE A 123 15.00 13.29 -5.50
C ILE A 123 14.19 13.38 -4.20
N LEU A 124 14.86 13.45 -3.05
CA LEU A 124 14.20 13.61 -1.75
C LEU A 124 13.35 14.88 -1.72
N VAL A 125 13.92 16.01 -2.18
CA VAL A 125 13.21 17.29 -2.22
C VAL A 125 12.07 17.27 -3.25
N ALA A 126 12.25 16.61 -4.40
CA ALA A 126 11.19 16.50 -5.40
C ALA A 126 9.98 15.73 -4.86
N ILE A 127 10.19 14.60 -4.19
CA ILE A 127 9.12 13.83 -3.54
C ILE A 127 8.45 14.70 -2.47
N TRP A 128 9.23 15.30 -1.56
CA TRP A 128 8.70 16.12 -0.48
C TRP A 128 7.83 17.28 -1.00
N GLY A 129 8.24 17.93 -2.08
CA GLY A 129 7.48 18.99 -2.74
C GLY A 129 6.21 18.52 -3.43
N LEU A 130 6.21 17.31 -4.01
CA LEU A 130 5.03 16.74 -4.68
C LEU A 130 3.98 16.20 -3.70
N GLU A 131 4.40 15.74 -2.53
CA GLU A 131 3.53 15.15 -1.51
C GLU A 131 2.92 16.17 -0.55
N THR A 132 3.63 17.26 -0.20
CA THR A 132 3.19 18.15 0.91
C THR A 132 3.49 19.64 0.71
N ASP A 133 3.96 20.02 -0.49
CA ASP A 133 4.53 21.35 -0.76
C ASP A 133 5.57 21.78 0.29
N PHE A 134 6.47 20.85 0.63
CA PHE A 134 7.51 21.04 1.64
C PHE A 134 6.97 21.26 3.07
N GLY A 135 5.82 20.65 3.40
CA GLY A 135 5.20 20.70 4.71
C GLY A 135 4.28 21.91 4.95
N LYS A 136 3.90 22.65 3.90
CA LYS A 136 2.95 23.77 4.03
C LYS A 136 1.48 23.31 4.12
N GLY A 137 1.19 22.07 3.69
CA GLY A 137 -0.18 21.59 3.52
C GLY A 137 -0.77 22.06 2.18
N ASP A 138 -1.87 21.41 1.79
CA ASP A 138 -2.63 21.72 0.57
C ASP A 138 -3.45 23.02 0.69
#